data_AF-A0AAD2HV52-F1
#
_entry.id   AF-A0AAD2HV52-F1
#
_cell.length_a   1.000
_cell.length_b   1.000
_cell.length_c   1.000
_cell.angle_alpha   90.00
_cell.angle_beta   90.00
_cell.angle_gamma   90.00
#
_symmetry.space_group_name_H-M   'P 1'
#
loop_
_entity.id
_entity.type
_entity.pdbx_description
1 polymer ?
#
loop_
_entity_poly.entity_id
_entity_poly.type
_entity_poly.pdbx_seq_one_letter_code
_entity_poly.pdbx_strand_id
1 'polypeptide(L)'
;MANPARSPCLDNLTDGARSVSSVSFTAVILKDEKETITPDVENALPAYAQSSSLSHTSLPSDDKSRDAAAPDLPLPRTPSASTPPAHIRPTNFLTLSRSHQSISGSFVIDPRIKLSAAHLPPLGPGETEETRRNASFHSSTGSVKIDLFIVGDDTIERPVLLFCDSDYGSVHVKLVPDAARPRIHLNARSANRSLQVDFPRSFNGPLTVATQYGSFKLSAPLTSELTTVSEINGVRKYFVGDIPRSTDAEGWRGDEAHVETVYGSLSLRYENELPYPVPEAIGFFSKLW
;
A
#
# COMPACT_ATOMS: atom_id res chain seq x y z
N MET A 1 -8.71 -44.59 62.47
CA MET A 1 -8.94 -44.98 61.06
C MET A 1 -8.73 -43.74 60.21
N ALA A 2 -7.56 -43.65 59.57
CA ALA A 2 -7.12 -42.48 58.81
C ALA A 2 -7.55 -42.63 57.34
N ASN A 3 -8.06 -41.55 56.76
CA ASN A 3 -8.50 -41.49 55.37
C ASN A 3 -7.47 -40.65 54.57
N PRO A 4 -6.74 -41.21 53.59
CA PRO A 4 -5.77 -40.45 52.83
C PRO A 4 -6.44 -39.68 51.69
N ALA A 5 -6.09 -38.40 51.63
CA ALA A 5 -6.41 -37.47 50.55
C ALA A 5 -5.92 -38.00 49.19
N ARG A 6 -6.78 -37.91 48.17
CA ARG A 6 -6.40 -38.04 46.76
C ARG A 6 -6.47 -36.66 46.12
N SER A 7 -5.30 -36.20 45.69
CA SER A 7 -5.05 -34.99 44.91
C SER A 7 -5.77 -35.04 43.55
N PRO A 8 -6.25 -33.90 43.02
CA PRO A 8 -6.73 -33.83 41.65
C PRO A 8 -5.54 -33.74 40.67
N CYS A 9 -5.48 -34.68 39.74
CA CYS A 9 -4.59 -34.61 38.57
C CYS A 9 -5.02 -33.45 37.68
N LEU A 10 -4.21 -32.40 37.62
CA LEU A 10 -4.21 -31.39 36.56
C LEU A 10 -3.07 -31.77 35.63
N ASP A 11 -3.37 -32.47 34.53
CA ASP A 11 -2.41 -32.69 33.46
C ASP A 11 -3.05 -32.40 32.11
N ASN A 12 -2.65 -31.24 31.58
CA ASN A 12 -2.33 -30.98 30.19
C ASN A 12 -3.44 -31.24 29.15
N LEU A 13 -4.35 -30.26 29.07
CA LEU A 13 -4.94 -29.90 27.79
C LEU A 13 -3.81 -29.30 26.93
N THR A 14 -3.21 -30.14 26.09
CA THR A 14 -2.34 -29.70 25.00
C THR A 14 -3.18 -28.87 24.05
N ASP A 15 -3.10 -27.56 24.24
CA ASP A 15 -3.62 -26.58 23.30
C ASP A 15 -2.86 -26.80 22.00
N GLY A 16 -3.52 -27.48 21.07
CA GLY A 16 -3.04 -27.71 19.72
C GLY A 16 -2.97 -26.37 19.04
N ALA A 17 -1.84 -25.68 19.24
CA ALA A 17 -1.40 -24.58 18.42
C ALA A 17 -1.34 -25.12 16.99
N ARG A 18 -2.47 -25.00 16.28
CA ARG A 18 -2.49 -24.92 14.83
C ARG A 18 -1.69 -23.67 14.52
N SER A 19 -0.37 -23.87 14.44
CA SER A 19 0.51 -23.08 13.60
C SER A 19 -0.11 -23.18 12.22
N VAL A 20 -1.06 -22.29 11.95
CA VAL A 20 -1.42 -21.94 10.59
C VAL A 20 -0.12 -21.36 10.09
N SER A 21 0.63 -22.18 9.37
CA SER A 21 1.81 -21.77 8.64
C SER A 21 1.38 -20.51 7.91
N SER A 22 1.88 -19.37 8.38
CA SER A 22 1.95 -18.16 7.58
C SER A 22 2.66 -18.60 6.33
N VAL A 23 1.89 -18.92 5.29
CA VAL A 23 2.44 -19.14 3.96
C VAL A 23 2.90 -17.76 3.57
N SER A 24 4.14 -17.47 3.94
CA SER A 24 4.92 -16.38 3.41
C SER A 24 4.97 -16.66 1.91
N PHE A 25 4.04 -16.07 1.16
CA PHE A 25 4.11 -15.95 -0.28
C PHE A 25 5.20 -14.93 -0.63
N THR A 26 6.41 -15.12 -0.10
CA THR A 26 7.64 -14.43 -0.49
C THR A 26 8.50 -15.34 -1.36
N ALA A 27 7.87 -16.24 -2.12
CA ALA A 27 8.56 -17.14 -3.04
C ALA A 27 7.63 -17.59 -4.19
N VAL A 28 7.15 -16.64 -4.99
CA VAL A 28 6.79 -16.94 -6.39
C VAL A 28 7.55 -15.96 -7.28
N ILE A 29 8.88 -16.02 -7.21
CA ILE A 29 9.76 -15.47 -8.23
C ILE A 29 10.82 -16.54 -8.54
N LEU A 30 10.74 -17.04 -9.78
CA LEU A 30 11.71 -17.82 -10.54
C LEU A 30 11.99 -19.25 -10.07
N LYS A 31 11.20 -20.20 -10.59
CA LYS A 31 11.81 -21.46 -11.04
C LYS A 31 12.70 -21.11 -12.22
N ASP A 32 14.00 -21.20 -12.00
CA ASP A 32 15.05 -21.04 -12.99
C ASP A 32 14.99 -22.24 -13.97
N GLU A 33 14.21 -22.11 -15.04
CA GLU A 33 14.30 -23.01 -16.19
C GLU A 33 15.57 -22.65 -16.96
N LYS A 34 16.65 -23.36 -16.64
CA LYS A 34 17.88 -23.38 -17.40
C LYS A 34 17.66 -24.12 -18.72
N GLU A 35 16.97 -23.49 -19.67
CA GLU A 35 17.02 -23.93 -21.07
C GLU A 35 18.37 -23.54 -21.68
N THR A 36 19.12 -24.57 -22.05
CA THR A 36 20.37 -24.43 -22.81
C THR A 36 19.99 -24.07 -24.25
N ILE A 37 20.01 -22.78 -24.56
CA ILE A 37 19.83 -22.27 -25.94
C ILE A 37 21.17 -22.37 -26.66
N THR A 38 21.21 -23.22 -27.67
CA THR A 38 22.28 -23.32 -28.68
C THR A 38 22.37 -22.02 -29.49
N PRO A 39 23.57 -21.45 -29.71
CA PRO A 39 23.75 -20.31 -30.58
C PRO A 39 24.02 -20.81 -32.01
N ASP A 40 23.04 -20.66 -32.90
CA ASP A 40 23.27 -20.60 -34.34
C ASP A 40 22.02 -20.03 -35.00
N VAL A 41 22.14 -18.82 -35.56
CA VAL A 41 21.70 -18.41 -36.91
C VAL A 41 22.00 -16.91 -37.03
N GLU A 42 23.11 -16.64 -37.70
CA GLU A 42 23.43 -15.40 -38.39
C GLU A 42 22.24 -14.99 -39.28
N ASN A 43 21.49 -13.96 -38.88
CA ASN A 43 20.39 -13.43 -39.68
C ASN A 43 20.61 -11.95 -39.96
N ALA A 44 20.73 -11.67 -41.25
CA ALA A 44 21.13 -10.40 -41.83
C ALA A 44 20.16 -9.25 -41.50
N LEU A 45 20.74 -8.07 -41.35
CA LEU A 45 20.04 -6.79 -41.15
C LEU A 45 19.15 -6.46 -42.35
N PRO A 46 17.84 -6.16 -42.18
CA PRO A 46 17.07 -5.47 -43.20
C PRO A 46 17.44 -3.99 -43.22
N ALA A 47 17.82 -3.51 -44.42
CA ALA A 47 18.04 -2.10 -44.70
C ALA A 47 16.73 -1.32 -44.57
N TYR A 48 16.67 -0.36 -43.65
CA TYR A 48 15.55 0.57 -43.55
C TYR A 48 15.64 1.62 -44.67
N ALA A 49 14.61 1.61 -45.51
CA ALA A 49 14.39 2.57 -46.58
C ALA A 49 14.04 3.97 -46.02
N GLN A 50 14.67 4.98 -46.62
CA GLN A 50 14.34 6.39 -46.47
C GLN A 50 13.11 6.73 -47.32
N SER A 51 12.09 7.34 -46.71
CA SER A 51 10.95 8.07 -47.35
C SER A 51 9.91 8.38 -46.27
N SER A 52 9.24 9.52 -46.14
CA SER A 52 9.07 10.68 -47.02
C SER A 52 8.65 11.88 -46.17
N SER A 53 8.97 13.07 -46.65
CA SER A 53 8.43 14.36 -46.23
C SER A 53 6.92 14.45 -46.49
N LEU A 54 6.16 14.96 -45.51
CA LEU A 54 4.74 15.34 -45.70
C LEU A 54 4.49 16.77 -45.19
N SER A 55 4.34 17.64 -46.18
CA SER A 55 3.56 18.88 -46.30
C SER A 55 2.86 19.47 -45.06
N HIS A 56 3.33 20.67 -44.71
CA HIS A 56 2.61 21.76 -44.05
C HIS A 56 1.23 22.02 -44.71
N THR A 57 0.15 21.91 -43.93
CA THR A 57 -1.16 22.46 -44.28
C THR A 57 -1.45 23.64 -43.36
N SER A 58 -1.49 24.84 -43.96
CA SER A 58 -1.81 26.11 -43.31
C SER A 58 -3.31 26.18 -42.98
N LEU A 59 -3.61 26.40 -41.69
CA LEU A 59 -4.95 26.68 -41.18
C LEU A 59 -5.35 28.15 -41.44
N PRO A 60 -6.63 28.43 -41.76
CA PRO A 60 -7.16 29.79 -41.88
C PRO A 60 -7.37 30.44 -40.51
N SER A 61 -6.95 31.69 -40.40
CA SER A 61 -7.10 32.55 -39.23
C SER A 61 -8.47 33.25 -39.27
N ASP A 62 -9.43 32.78 -38.48
CA ASP A 62 -10.66 33.52 -38.18
C ASP A 62 -10.48 34.27 -36.86
N ASP A 63 -10.16 35.56 -36.99
CA ASP A 63 -10.05 36.53 -35.91
C ASP A 63 -11.45 37.06 -35.58
N LYS A 64 -12.04 36.55 -34.49
CA LYS A 64 -13.31 37.06 -33.96
C LYS A 64 -13.16 37.32 -32.47
N SER A 65 -12.51 38.43 -32.18
CA SER A 65 -12.32 39.02 -30.86
C SER A 65 -13.68 39.33 -30.24
N ARG A 66 -14.08 38.52 -29.25
CA ARG A 66 -15.19 38.78 -28.33
C ARG A 66 -14.62 38.86 -26.93
N ASP A 67 -14.63 40.06 -26.38
CA ASP A 67 -14.39 40.36 -24.97
C ASP A 67 -15.45 39.67 -24.11
N ALA A 68 -15.21 38.39 -23.79
CA ALA A 68 -15.98 37.65 -22.80
C ALA A 68 -15.21 37.73 -21.48
N ALA A 69 -15.78 38.45 -20.52
CA ALA A 69 -15.27 38.53 -19.15
C ALA A 69 -14.96 37.12 -18.63
N ALA A 70 -13.69 36.90 -18.29
CA ALA A 70 -13.22 35.60 -17.82
C ALA A 70 -14.03 35.20 -16.57
N PRO A 71 -14.66 34.02 -16.56
CA PRO A 71 -15.31 33.51 -15.36
C PRO A 71 -14.23 33.33 -14.28
N ASP A 72 -14.44 33.92 -13.10
CA ASP A 72 -13.56 33.78 -11.93
C ASP A 72 -13.28 32.29 -11.68
N LEU A 73 -12.08 31.84 -12.05
CA LEU A 73 -11.65 30.48 -11.81
C LEU A 73 -11.44 30.30 -10.31
N PRO A 74 -12.05 29.28 -9.67
CA PRO A 74 -11.86 29.03 -8.26
C PRO A 74 -10.38 28.79 -7.97
N LEU A 75 -9.82 29.58 -7.05
CA LEU A 75 -8.42 29.48 -6.64
C LEU A 75 -8.10 28.05 -6.18
N PRO A 76 -6.95 27.48 -6.57
CA PRO A 76 -6.53 26.15 -6.14
C PRO A 76 -6.41 26.14 -4.61
N ARG A 77 -7.20 25.29 -3.95
CA ARG A 77 -7.14 25.12 -2.50
C ARG A 77 -5.83 24.41 -2.14
N THR A 78 -4.95 25.12 -1.44
CA THR A 78 -3.73 24.51 -0.89
C THR A 78 -4.13 23.42 0.10
N PRO A 79 -3.60 22.19 0.00
CA PRO A 79 -3.90 21.13 0.94
C PRO A 79 -3.47 21.57 2.34
N SER A 80 -4.42 21.71 3.26
CA SER A 80 -4.12 21.98 4.66
C SER A 80 -3.51 20.72 5.26
N ALA A 81 -2.26 20.82 5.75
CA ALA A 81 -1.65 19.75 6.51
C ALA A 81 -2.54 19.37 7.70
N SER A 82 -2.82 18.08 7.86
CA SER A 82 -3.68 17.60 8.94
C SER A 82 -2.87 17.52 10.21
N THR A 83 -3.19 18.36 11.20
CA THR A 83 -2.51 18.28 12.50
C THR A 83 -2.91 17.00 13.22
N PRO A 84 -1.95 16.22 13.75
CA PRO A 84 -2.27 15.04 14.55
C PRO A 84 -3.16 15.41 15.75
N PRO A 85 -4.11 14.55 16.17
CA PRO A 85 -4.96 14.83 17.31
C PRO A 85 -4.12 15.02 18.58
N ALA A 86 -4.29 16.16 19.26
CA ALA A 86 -3.45 16.55 20.40
C ALA A 86 -3.46 15.58 21.59
N HIS A 87 -4.42 14.66 21.66
CA HIS A 87 -4.56 13.67 22.72
C HIS A 87 -3.81 12.35 22.45
N ILE A 88 -3.30 12.14 21.23
CA ILE A 88 -2.62 10.91 20.84
C ILE A 88 -1.12 11.12 21.00
N ARG A 89 -0.51 10.33 21.89
CA ARG A 89 0.93 10.40 22.12
C ARG A 89 1.69 9.76 20.94
N PRO A 90 2.67 10.45 20.35
CA PRO A 90 3.59 9.84 19.39
C PRO A 90 4.31 8.63 20.00
N THR A 91 4.52 7.60 19.19
CA THR A 91 5.23 6.38 19.59
C THR A 91 6.09 5.85 18.45
N ASN A 92 6.98 4.92 18.76
CA ASN A 92 7.71 4.12 17.78
C ASN A 92 7.65 2.64 18.16
N PHE A 93 7.88 1.74 17.22
CA PHE A 93 7.84 0.29 17.40
C PHE A 93 6.52 -0.22 18.01
N LEU A 94 5.38 0.26 17.51
CA LEU A 94 4.05 -0.13 17.97
C LEU A 94 3.65 -1.49 17.38
N THR A 95 3.36 -2.48 18.21
CA THR A 95 2.82 -3.77 17.76
C THR A 95 1.47 -4.04 18.42
N LEU A 96 0.42 -4.19 17.61
CA LEU A 96 -0.91 -4.60 18.05
C LEU A 96 -1.32 -5.88 17.33
N SER A 97 -1.57 -6.94 18.10
CA SER A 97 -2.05 -8.22 17.57
C SER A 97 -3.31 -8.65 18.31
N ARG A 98 -4.37 -9.00 17.56
CA ARG A 98 -5.67 -9.40 18.12
C ARG A 98 -6.29 -10.56 17.33
N SER A 99 -6.47 -11.73 17.96
CA SER A 99 -7.03 -12.90 17.27
C SER A 99 -8.50 -12.73 16.86
N HIS A 100 -9.32 -12.17 17.74
CA HIS A 100 -10.79 -12.13 17.57
C HIS A 100 -11.42 -10.75 17.65
N GLN A 101 -10.61 -9.70 17.59
CA GLN A 101 -11.07 -8.33 17.78
C GLN A 101 -10.48 -7.43 16.70
N SER A 102 -11.32 -6.54 16.17
CA SER A 102 -10.87 -5.51 15.25
C SER A 102 -9.87 -4.56 15.92
N ILE A 103 -8.97 -4.02 15.13
CA ILE A 103 -8.06 -2.93 15.51
C ILE A 103 -8.56 -1.68 14.81
N SER A 104 -8.91 -0.66 15.57
CA SER A 104 -9.35 0.62 15.01
C SER A 104 -8.85 1.80 15.82
N GLY A 105 -8.48 2.88 15.14
CA GLY A 105 -8.10 4.12 15.79
C GLY A 105 -7.11 4.93 14.96
N SER A 106 -6.69 6.05 15.53
CA SER A 106 -5.65 6.90 14.96
C SER A 106 -4.35 6.70 15.75
N PHE A 107 -3.22 6.64 15.07
CA PHE A 107 -1.90 6.44 15.67
C PHE A 107 -0.90 7.45 15.12
N VAL A 108 -0.04 7.95 16.00
CA VAL A 108 1.04 8.88 15.63
C VAL A 108 2.36 8.14 15.76
N ILE A 109 3.06 7.96 14.65
CA ILE A 109 4.35 7.28 14.57
C ILE A 109 5.45 8.33 14.41
N ASP A 110 6.39 8.37 15.36
CA ASP A 110 7.57 9.23 15.31
C ASP A 110 8.84 8.35 15.38
N PRO A 111 9.56 8.17 14.26
CA PRO A 111 10.73 7.29 14.19
C PRO A 111 11.93 7.77 15.03
N ARG A 112 11.93 9.02 15.51
CA ARG A 112 13.01 9.58 16.33
C ARG A 112 12.95 9.11 17.77
N ILE A 113 11.79 8.62 18.21
CA ILE A 113 11.63 8.07 19.55
C ILE A 113 12.44 6.77 19.65
N LYS A 114 13.47 6.81 20.51
CA LYS A 114 14.29 5.65 20.85
C LYS A 114 13.71 4.99 22.08
N LEU A 115 13.39 3.70 21.98
CA LEU A 115 13.00 2.86 23.11
C LEU A 115 14.21 2.05 23.58
N SER A 116 14.32 1.80 24.88
CA SER A 116 15.32 0.86 25.38
C SER A 116 14.93 -0.56 25.00
N ALA A 117 15.94 -1.44 24.84
CA ALA A 117 15.73 -2.81 24.36
C ALA A 117 14.68 -3.61 25.17
N ALA A 118 14.52 -3.31 26.46
CA ALA A 118 13.53 -3.95 27.32
C ALA A 118 12.06 -3.58 26.99
N HIS A 119 11.84 -2.47 26.29
CA HIS A 119 10.50 -2.01 25.88
C HIS A 119 10.19 -2.26 24.40
N LEU A 120 11.16 -2.80 23.66
CA LEU A 120 10.94 -3.15 22.27
C LEU A 120 10.06 -4.41 22.19
N PRO A 121 9.11 -4.48 21.25
CA PRO A 121 8.40 -5.72 20.96
C PRO A 121 9.39 -6.87 20.67
N PRO A 122 9.01 -8.14 20.86
CA PRO A 122 9.83 -9.24 20.36
C PRO A 122 9.99 -9.14 18.83
N LEU A 123 11.17 -9.51 18.31
CA LEU A 123 11.41 -9.60 16.87
C LEU A 123 10.57 -10.73 16.27
N GLY A 124 9.97 -10.46 15.12
CA GLY A 124 9.32 -11.49 14.31
C GLY A 124 10.33 -12.47 13.70
N PRO A 125 9.86 -13.63 13.19
CA PRO A 125 10.72 -14.58 12.49
C PRO A 125 11.45 -13.92 11.30
N GLY A 126 12.79 -13.96 11.32
CA GLY A 126 13.63 -13.35 10.28
C GLY A 126 13.75 -11.82 10.35
N GLU A 127 13.12 -11.17 11.34
CA GLU A 127 13.29 -9.75 11.61
C GLU A 127 14.56 -9.52 12.42
N THR A 128 15.35 -8.54 12.02
CA THR A 128 16.54 -8.04 12.73
C THR A 128 16.23 -6.68 13.34
N GLU A 129 17.08 -6.18 14.24
CA GLU A 129 16.92 -4.82 14.78
C GLU A 129 16.91 -3.73 13.68
N GLU A 130 17.66 -3.97 12.60
CA GLU A 130 17.74 -3.08 11.43
C GLU A 130 16.48 -3.11 10.56
N THR A 131 15.76 -4.23 10.55
CA THR A 131 14.52 -4.43 9.78
C THR A 131 13.26 -4.35 10.65
N ARG A 132 13.44 -4.03 11.94
CA ARG A 132 12.37 -3.94 12.94
C ARG A 132 11.30 -2.94 12.56
N ARG A 133 10.04 -3.36 12.45
CA ARG A 133 8.93 -2.50 12.01
C ARG A 133 8.66 -1.36 13.00
N ASN A 134 8.37 -0.17 12.48
CA ASN A 134 7.97 0.98 13.30
C ASN A 134 6.52 0.84 13.77
N ALA A 135 5.65 0.22 12.95
CA ALA A 135 4.29 -0.14 13.36
C ALA A 135 3.85 -1.46 12.71
N SER A 136 3.19 -2.31 13.50
CA SER A 136 2.66 -3.60 13.06
C SER A 136 1.26 -3.81 13.64
N PHE A 137 0.27 -3.96 12.77
CA PHE A 137 -1.13 -4.20 13.13
C PHE A 137 -1.57 -5.51 12.50
N HIS A 138 -1.93 -6.49 13.32
CA HIS A 138 -2.37 -7.79 12.84
C HIS A 138 -3.67 -8.21 13.54
N SER A 139 -4.64 -8.69 12.76
CA SER A 139 -5.82 -9.35 13.32
C SER A 139 -6.25 -10.57 12.52
N SER A 140 -6.42 -11.71 13.20
CA SER A 140 -6.82 -12.93 12.52
C SER A 140 -8.26 -12.83 11.99
N THR A 141 -9.26 -12.58 12.85
CA THR A 141 -10.66 -12.48 12.40
C THR A 141 -11.24 -11.07 12.41
N GLY A 142 -10.59 -10.13 13.10
CA GLY A 142 -11.02 -8.75 13.20
C GLY A 142 -10.55 -7.91 12.01
N SER A 143 -11.21 -6.79 11.77
CA SER A 143 -10.79 -5.83 10.74
C SER A 143 -9.74 -4.87 11.28
N VAL A 144 -8.85 -4.37 10.43
CA VAL A 144 -7.86 -3.33 10.77
C VAL A 144 -8.29 -2.05 10.08
N LYS A 145 -8.71 -1.03 10.83
CA LYS A 145 -9.12 0.28 10.31
C LYS A 145 -8.38 1.40 11.02
N ILE A 146 -7.31 1.89 10.42
CA ILE A 146 -6.37 2.79 11.09
C ILE A 146 -6.08 4.06 10.29
N ASP A 147 -5.96 5.17 11.01
CA ASP A 147 -5.42 6.42 10.49
C ASP A 147 -4.01 6.61 11.06
N LEU A 148 -3.00 6.69 10.18
CA LEU A 148 -1.60 6.81 10.56
C LEU A 148 -1.10 8.21 10.26
N PHE A 149 -0.66 8.89 11.32
CA PHE A 149 0.07 10.16 11.26
C PHE A 149 1.55 9.85 11.42
N ILE A 150 2.35 10.25 10.44
CA ILE A 150 3.79 9.95 10.44
C ILE A 150 4.51 11.27 10.62
N VAL A 151 5.05 11.48 11.81
CA VAL A 151 5.73 12.72 12.20
C VAL A 151 7.23 12.53 11.99
N GLY A 152 7.90 13.57 11.50
CA GLY A 152 9.34 13.59 11.32
C GLY A 152 9.75 14.59 10.27
N ASP A 153 10.87 14.32 9.60
CA ASP A 153 11.28 15.02 8.39
C ASP A 153 12.12 14.08 7.52
N ASP A 154 12.66 14.62 6.43
CA ASP A 154 13.49 13.93 5.46
C ASP A 154 14.90 13.59 5.97
N THR A 155 15.31 14.11 7.14
CA THR A 155 16.61 13.79 7.75
C THR A 155 16.66 12.35 8.28
N ILE A 156 15.50 11.69 8.40
CA ILE A 156 15.42 10.30 8.83
C ILE A 156 15.91 9.41 7.68
N GLU A 157 17.14 8.92 7.81
CA GLU A 157 17.82 8.11 6.80
C GLU A 157 17.12 6.79 6.51
N ARG A 158 16.40 6.22 7.47
CA ARG A 158 15.72 4.94 7.34
C ARG A 158 14.22 5.13 7.10
N PRO A 159 13.61 4.42 6.15
CA PRO A 159 12.17 4.51 5.95
C PRO A 159 11.38 3.99 7.15
N VAL A 160 10.20 4.58 7.36
CA VAL A 160 9.22 4.13 8.35
C VAL A 160 8.55 2.87 7.85
N LEU A 161 8.84 1.74 8.49
CA LEU A 161 8.33 0.43 8.12
C LEU A 161 6.96 0.19 8.78
N LEU A 162 5.92 0.06 7.96
CA LEU A 162 4.54 -0.12 8.39
C LEU A 162 4.00 -1.46 7.89
N PHE A 163 3.38 -2.23 8.79
CA PHE A 163 2.78 -3.52 8.46
C PHE A 163 1.34 -3.59 8.96
N CYS A 164 0.40 -3.89 8.06
CA CYS A 164 -1.02 -4.00 8.37
C CYS A 164 -1.57 -5.29 7.73
N ASP A 165 -2.13 -6.19 8.54
CA ASP A 165 -2.49 -7.51 8.06
C ASP A 165 -3.76 -8.05 8.71
N SER A 166 -4.57 -8.77 7.93
CA SER A 166 -5.70 -9.53 8.44
C SER A 166 -6.00 -10.79 7.64
N ASP A 167 -6.24 -11.90 8.35
CA ASP A 167 -6.53 -13.19 7.70
C ASP A 167 -7.98 -13.25 7.18
N TYR A 168 -8.95 -12.76 7.96
CA TYR A 168 -10.37 -12.85 7.61
C TYR A 168 -11.13 -11.52 7.69
N GLY A 169 -10.50 -10.46 8.20
CA GLY A 169 -11.06 -9.12 8.30
C GLY A 169 -10.66 -8.23 7.14
N SER A 170 -11.35 -7.10 6.99
CA SER A 170 -10.94 -6.06 6.03
C SER A 170 -9.80 -5.23 6.59
N VAL A 171 -8.99 -4.69 5.69
CA VAL A 171 -7.89 -3.78 6.05
C VAL A 171 -8.15 -2.44 5.38
N HIS A 172 -8.26 -1.37 6.17
CA HIS A 172 -8.33 0.01 5.73
C HIS A 172 -7.22 0.80 6.41
N VAL A 173 -6.26 1.24 5.62
CA VAL A 173 -5.13 2.05 6.08
C VAL A 173 -5.24 3.43 5.46
N LYS A 174 -5.35 4.46 6.28
CA LYS A 174 -5.29 5.85 5.83
C LYS A 174 -3.98 6.48 6.30
N LEU A 175 -3.15 6.86 5.34
CA LEU A 175 -1.91 7.59 5.59
C LEU A 175 -2.22 9.08 5.53
N VAL A 176 -2.15 9.75 6.68
CA VAL A 176 -2.54 11.16 6.82
C VAL A 176 -1.38 12.05 6.38
N PRO A 177 -1.62 13.10 5.58
CA PRO A 177 -0.54 13.92 5.03
C PRO A 177 0.09 14.81 6.10
N ASP A 178 1.41 14.90 6.06
CA ASP A 178 2.21 15.88 6.80
C ASP A 178 3.16 16.57 5.79
N ALA A 179 3.43 17.86 6.00
CA ALA A 179 4.17 18.70 5.05
C ALA A 179 5.65 18.30 4.97
N ALA A 180 6.23 17.89 6.10
CA ALA A 180 7.55 17.31 6.18
C ALA A 180 7.39 15.94 6.81
N ARG A 181 7.52 14.87 6.01
CA ARG A 181 7.43 13.51 6.52
C ARG A 181 8.61 12.67 6.05
N PRO A 182 9.03 11.69 6.84
CA PRO A 182 9.98 10.69 6.40
C PRO A 182 9.39 9.80 5.30
N ARG A 183 10.27 9.05 4.65
CA ARG A 183 9.92 8.01 3.67
C ARG A 183 9.18 6.87 4.33
N ILE A 184 8.22 6.29 3.62
CA ILE A 184 7.38 5.23 4.18
C ILE A 184 7.49 3.95 3.35
N HIS A 185 7.57 2.82 4.02
CA HIS A 185 7.49 1.50 3.41
C HIS A 185 6.28 0.79 4.00
N LEU A 186 5.18 0.76 3.25
CA LEU A 186 3.92 0.16 3.67
C LEU A 186 3.78 -1.25 3.10
N ASN A 187 3.51 -2.22 3.97
CA ASN A 187 3.04 -3.55 3.58
C ASN A 187 1.65 -3.77 4.16
N ALA A 188 0.65 -3.85 3.29
CA ALA A 188 -0.75 -4.05 3.66
C ALA A 188 -1.29 -5.33 3.01
N ARG A 189 -1.87 -6.22 3.81
CA ARG A 189 -2.37 -7.52 3.35
C ARG A 189 -3.74 -7.87 3.91
N SER A 190 -4.58 -8.49 3.10
CA SER A 190 -5.88 -9.04 3.49
C SER A 190 -6.12 -10.35 2.75
N ALA A 191 -6.27 -11.47 3.46
CA ALA A 191 -6.46 -12.75 2.77
C ALA A 191 -7.88 -12.93 2.22
N ASN A 192 -8.95 -12.44 2.85
CA ASN A 192 -10.32 -12.79 2.44
C ASN A 192 -11.32 -11.64 2.20
N ARG A 193 -10.97 -10.41 2.59
CA ARG A 193 -11.90 -9.27 2.54
C ARG A 193 -11.31 -8.11 1.77
N SER A 194 -12.08 -7.03 1.70
CA SER A 194 -11.65 -5.79 1.07
C SER A 194 -10.39 -5.23 1.72
N LEU A 195 -9.46 -4.79 0.89
CA LEU A 195 -8.31 -4.02 1.29
C LEU A 195 -8.41 -2.64 0.66
N GLN A 196 -8.33 -1.61 1.50
CA GLN A 196 -8.32 -0.23 1.07
C GLN A 196 -7.11 0.52 1.63
N VAL A 197 -6.40 1.25 0.77
CA VAL A 197 -5.32 2.15 1.19
C VAL A 197 -5.57 3.55 0.65
N ASP A 198 -5.52 4.52 1.55
CA ASP A 198 -5.67 5.93 1.25
C ASP A 198 -4.28 6.59 1.41
N PHE A 199 -3.64 6.95 0.30
CA PHE A 199 -2.30 7.54 0.27
C PHE A 199 -2.34 9.06 0.41
N PRO A 200 -1.32 9.70 1.00
CA PRO A 200 -1.16 11.14 0.88
C PRO A 200 -0.71 11.49 -0.55
N ARG A 201 -1.06 12.68 -1.05
CA ARG A 201 -0.58 13.16 -2.36
C ARG A 201 0.93 13.34 -2.45
N SER A 202 1.59 13.46 -1.30
CA SER A 202 3.06 13.46 -1.21
C SER A 202 3.68 12.09 -1.47
N PHE A 203 2.90 11.01 -1.63
CA PHE A 203 3.44 9.68 -1.88
C PHE A 203 4.08 9.66 -3.27
N ASN A 204 5.36 9.33 -3.33
CA ASN A 204 6.08 9.20 -4.59
C ASN A 204 6.94 7.94 -4.50
N GLY A 205 6.72 7.00 -5.41
CA GLY A 205 7.50 5.78 -5.51
C GLY A 205 6.78 4.53 -6.03
N PRO A 206 7.48 3.37 -6.01
CA PRO A 206 6.95 2.10 -6.46
C PRO A 206 5.79 1.64 -5.59
N LEU A 207 4.76 1.18 -6.29
CA LEU A 207 3.55 0.60 -5.75
C LEU A 207 3.35 -0.78 -6.37
N THR A 208 3.51 -1.82 -5.56
CA THR A 208 3.24 -3.21 -5.98
C THR A 208 1.88 -3.62 -5.45
N VAL A 209 1.02 -4.06 -6.36
CA VAL A 209 -0.34 -4.51 -6.07
C VAL A 209 -0.47 -5.97 -6.50
N ALA A 210 -0.85 -6.85 -5.59
CA ALA A 210 -1.09 -8.25 -5.87
C ALA A 210 -2.54 -8.61 -5.55
N THR A 211 -3.22 -9.27 -6.49
CA THR A 211 -4.58 -9.78 -6.30
C THR A 211 -4.72 -11.13 -6.99
N GLN A 212 -5.05 -12.18 -6.24
CA GLN A 212 -5.20 -13.53 -6.80
C GLN A 212 -6.63 -13.77 -7.33
N TYR A 213 -7.63 -13.55 -6.47
CA TYR A 213 -9.05 -13.81 -6.76
C TYR A 213 -9.87 -12.61 -6.31
N GLY A 214 -9.94 -11.59 -7.14
CA GLY A 214 -10.55 -10.35 -6.73
C GLY A 214 -10.72 -9.32 -7.82
N SER A 215 -11.21 -8.17 -7.39
CA SER A 215 -11.25 -6.97 -8.22
C SER A 215 -10.28 -5.94 -7.65
N PHE A 216 -9.68 -5.15 -8.53
CA PHE A 216 -8.79 -4.08 -8.15
C PHE A 216 -9.28 -2.77 -8.77
N LYS A 217 -9.32 -1.72 -7.97
CA LYS A 217 -9.77 -0.38 -8.35
C LYS A 217 -8.73 0.67 -7.94
N LEU A 218 -8.43 1.56 -8.87
CA LEU A 218 -7.68 2.79 -8.64
C LEU A 218 -8.64 3.96 -8.75
N SER A 219 -8.47 4.98 -7.91
CA SER A 219 -9.19 6.23 -8.11
C SER A 219 -8.71 6.95 -9.36
N ALA A 220 -9.56 7.81 -9.95
CA ALA A 220 -9.18 8.53 -11.16
C ALA A 220 -7.97 9.48 -10.94
N PRO A 221 -7.88 10.25 -9.83
CA PRO A 221 -6.73 11.11 -9.58
C PRO A 221 -5.43 10.31 -9.39
N LEU A 222 -5.48 9.19 -8.67
CA LEU A 222 -4.31 8.33 -8.52
C LEU A 222 -3.91 7.72 -9.88
N THR A 223 -4.88 7.29 -10.70
CA THR A 223 -4.62 6.76 -12.04
C THR A 223 -3.94 7.77 -12.96
N SER A 224 -4.25 9.07 -12.85
CA SER A 224 -3.61 10.10 -13.68
C SER A 224 -2.15 10.39 -13.32
N GLU A 225 -1.72 10.03 -12.10
CA GLU A 225 -0.36 10.24 -11.60
C GLU A 225 0.47 8.94 -11.58
N LEU A 226 -0.10 7.85 -12.09
CA LEU A 226 0.48 6.52 -12.06
C LEU A 226 1.09 6.14 -13.41
N THR A 227 2.29 5.57 -13.38
CA THR A 227 2.91 4.89 -14.51
C THR A 227 2.93 3.38 -14.27
N THR A 228 2.33 2.61 -15.17
CA THR A 228 2.38 1.14 -15.12
C THR A 228 3.76 0.65 -15.54
N VAL A 229 4.43 -0.12 -14.67
CA VAL A 229 5.76 -0.69 -14.93
C VAL A 229 5.65 -2.13 -15.44
N SER A 230 4.80 -2.97 -14.83
CA SER A 230 4.60 -4.35 -15.25
C SER A 230 3.27 -4.92 -14.76
N GLU A 231 2.67 -5.85 -15.49
CA GLU A 231 1.51 -6.64 -15.05
C GLU A 231 1.73 -8.11 -15.43
N ILE A 232 2.00 -8.96 -14.43
CA ILE A 232 2.32 -10.38 -14.63
C ILE A 232 1.63 -11.19 -13.53
N ASN A 233 0.86 -12.22 -13.90
CA ASN A 233 0.27 -13.20 -12.97
C ASN A 233 -0.53 -12.58 -11.80
N GLY A 234 -1.34 -11.55 -12.07
CA GLY A 234 -2.13 -10.87 -11.02
C GLY A 234 -1.30 -9.95 -10.11
N VAL A 235 0.00 -9.78 -10.40
CA VAL A 235 0.86 -8.78 -9.76
C VAL A 235 1.04 -7.61 -10.72
N ARG A 236 0.65 -6.42 -10.27
CA ARG A 236 0.78 -5.16 -10.99
C ARG A 236 1.78 -4.28 -10.26
N LYS A 237 2.81 -3.83 -10.97
CA LYS A 237 3.78 -2.86 -10.48
C LYS A 237 3.52 -1.53 -11.14
N TYR A 238 3.39 -0.54 -10.29
CA TYR A 238 3.14 0.83 -10.63
C TYR A 238 4.24 1.71 -10.05
N PHE A 239 4.34 2.92 -10.57
CA PHE A 239 5.13 3.98 -9.99
C PHE A 239 4.24 5.22 -9.86
N VAL A 240 4.13 5.77 -8.65
CA VAL A 240 3.36 7.00 -8.37
C VAL A 240 4.31 8.20 -8.45
N GLY A 241 3.95 9.19 -9.26
CA GLY A 241 4.77 10.39 -9.50
C GLY A 241 5.79 10.21 -10.62
N ASP A 242 6.80 11.09 -10.62
CA ASP A 242 7.82 11.11 -11.68
C ASP A 242 8.90 10.04 -11.46
N ILE A 243 9.04 9.14 -12.42
CA ILE A 243 10.13 8.14 -12.44
C ILE A 243 11.46 8.89 -12.63
N PRO A 244 12.43 8.77 -11.70
CA PRO A 244 13.73 9.40 -11.89
C PRO A 244 14.42 8.80 -13.11
N ARG A 245 14.98 9.65 -13.98
CA ARG A 245 15.68 9.20 -15.18
C ARG A 245 16.99 8.44 -14.88
N SER A 246 17.59 8.67 -13.71
CA SER A 246 18.71 7.88 -13.21
C SER A 246 18.27 7.06 -12.00
N THR A 247 17.99 5.79 -12.22
CA THR A 247 18.18 4.80 -11.16
C THR A 247 19.68 4.56 -11.06
N ASP A 248 20.39 5.49 -10.43
CA ASP A 248 21.78 5.26 -10.06
C ASP A 248 21.84 4.03 -9.13
N ALA A 249 22.99 3.35 -9.08
CA ALA A 249 23.18 2.09 -8.35
C ALA A 249 22.89 2.17 -6.83
N GLU A 250 22.61 3.36 -6.30
CA GLU A 250 22.36 3.66 -4.89
C GLU A 250 20.95 3.27 -4.40
N GLY A 251 20.09 2.80 -5.32
CA GLY A 251 18.76 2.29 -4.98
C GLY A 251 17.71 3.38 -4.80
N TRP A 252 16.46 2.95 -4.67
CA TRP A 252 15.31 3.85 -4.56
C TRP A 252 15.27 4.56 -3.20
N ARG A 253 15.18 5.90 -3.20
CA ARG A 253 15.14 6.74 -1.99
C ARG A 253 13.82 7.48 -1.81
N GLY A 254 12.70 6.93 -2.26
CA GLY A 254 11.37 7.51 -2.01
C GLY A 254 10.50 6.58 -1.15
N ASP A 255 9.19 6.69 -1.30
CA ASP A 255 8.24 5.82 -0.61
C ASP A 255 8.11 4.48 -1.33
N GLU A 256 7.63 3.46 -0.63
CA GLU A 256 7.33 2.16 -1.20
C GLU A 256 6.04 1.61 -0.60
N ALA A 257 5.20 1.01 -1.43
CA ALA A 257 3.99 0.35 -0.98
C ALA A 257 3.84 -1.02 -1.63
N HIS A 258 3.61 -2.04 -0.80
CA HIS A 258 3.21 -3.38 -1.21
C HIS A 258 1.83 -3.68 -0.65
N VAL A 259 0.89 -3.96 -1.54
CA VAL A 259 -0.51 -4.15 -1.19
C VAL A 259 -1.02 -5.44 -1.80
N GLU A 260 -1.46 -6.37 -0.97
CA GLU A 260 -1.82 -7.72 -1.40
C GLU A 260 -3.20 -8.14 -0.88
N THR A 261 -4.00 -8.76 -1.75
CA THR A 261 -5.16 -9.53 -1.33
C THR A 261 -5.28 -10.87 -2.04
N VAL A 262 -5.68 -11.91 -1.32
CA VAL A 262 -5.88 -13.25 -1.92
C VAL A 262 -7.28 -13.34 -2.48
N TYR A 263 -8.29 -13.19 -1.64
CA TYR A 263 -9.71 -13.12 -2.02
C TYR A 263 -10.26 -11.77 -1.58
N GLY A 264 -10.85 -11.00 -2.50
CA GLY A 264 -11.50 -9.75 -2.11
C GLY A 264 -11.49 -8.65 -3.15
N SER A 265 -11.68 -7.43 -2.69
CA SER A 265 -11.56 -6.23 -3.53
C SER A 265 -10.47 -5.34 -2.98
N LEU A 266 -9.61 -4.85 -3.86
CA LEU A 266 -8.53 -3.94 -3.53
C LEU A 266 -8.86 -2.56 -4.08
N SER A 267 -8.79 -1.52 -3.24
CA SER A 267 -9.07 -0.15 -3.64
C SER A 267 -7.95 0.78 -3.16
N LEU A 268 -7.32 1.50 -4.08
CA LEU A 268 -6.32 2.52 -3.76
C LEU A 268 -6.81 3.89 -4.20
N ARG A 269 -6.61 4.89 -3.35
CA ARG A 269 -7.03 6.29 -3.60
C ARG A 269 -6.14 7.27 -2.85
N TYR A 270 -6.26 8.56 -3.15
CA TYR A 270 -5.72 9.59 -2.26
C TYR A 270 -6.64 9.84 -1.06
N GLU A 271 -6.05 10.23 0.06
CA GLU A 271 -6.73 10.47 1.33
C GLU A 271 -7.77 11.61 1.30
N ASN A 272 -7.53 12.63 0.46
CA ASN A 272 -8.38 13.81 0.36
C ASN A 272 -9.47 13.65 -0.70
N GLU A 273 -9.53 12.48 -1.34
CA GLU A 273 -10.62 12.19 -2.25
C GLU A 273 -11.89 11.99 -1.44
N LEU A 274 -12.90 12.77 -1.80
CA LEU A 274 -14.25 12.48 -1.34
C LEU A 274 -14.58 11.06 -1.81
N PRO A 275 -15.24 10.24 -0.97
CA PRO A 275 -15.79 8.99 -1.45
C PRO A 275 -16.62 9.34 -2.68
N TYR A 276 -16.28 8.74 -3.83
CA TYR A 276 -17.14 8.85 -5.00
C TYR A 276 -18.55 8.56 -4.51
N PRO A 277 -19.54 9.43 -4.83
CA PRO A 277 -20.92 9.10 -4.52
C PRO A 277 -21.13 7.73 -5.16
N VAL A 278 -21.27 6.71 -4.31
CA VAL A 278 -21.60 5.38 -4.78
C VAL A 278 -22.87 5.64 -5.56
N PRO A 279 -22.88 5.46 -6.89
CA PRO A 279 -24.07 5.76 -7.67
C PRO A 279 -25.17 4.98 -6.96
N GLU A 280 -26.11 5.70 -6.34
CA GLU A 280 -27.14 5.09 -5.50
C GLU A 280 -27.65 3.93 -6.29
N ALA A 281 -27.42 2.71 -5.81
CA ALA A 281 -27.58 1.52 -6.62
C ALA A 281 -28.98 1.59 -7.18
N ILE A 282 -29.10 1.94 -8.47
CA ILE A 282 -30.39 2.19 -9.11
C ILE A 282 -31.08 0.85 -8.98
N GLY A 283 -32.00 0.78 -8.03
CA GLY A 283 -32.44 -0.49 -7.48
C GLY A 283 -32.91 -1.36 -8.62
N PHE A 284 -32.17 -2.44 -8.88
CA PHE A 284 -32.51 -3.43 -9.92
C PHE A 284 -33.87 -4.09 -9.65
N PHE A 285 -34.49 -3.81 -8.48
CA PHE A 285 -35.82 -4.25 -8.07
C PHE A 285 -36.96 -3.25 -8.34
N SER A 286 -36.73 -2.12 -9.02
CA SER A 286 -37.78 -1.09 -9.23
C SER A 286 -38.66 -1.28 -10.47
N LYS A 287 -38.50 -2.37 -11.25
CA LYS A 287 -39.24 -2.59 -12.50
C LYS A 287 -39.95 -3.95 -12.56
N LEU A 288 -40.79 -4.23 -11.58
CA LEU A 288 -41.63 -5.43 -11.58
C LEU A 288 -43.02 -5.16 -10.99
N TRP A 289 -43.66 -4.05 -11.38
CA TRP A 289 -45.11 -3.82 -11.22
C TRP A 289 -45.61 -2.93 -12.35
#